data_AF-A0A946EZZ1-F1
#
_entry.id   AF-A0A946EZZ1-F1
#
_cell.length_a   1.000
_cell.length_b   1.000
_cell.length_c   1.000
_cell.angle_alpha   90.00
_cell.angle_beta   90.00
_cell.angle_gamma   90.00
#
_symmetry.space_group_name_H-M   'P 1'
#
loop_
_entity.id
_entity.type
_entity.pdbx_description
1 polymer ?
#
loop_
_entity_poly.entity_id
_entity_poly.type
_entity_poly.pdbx_seq_one_letter_code
_entity_poly.pdbx_strand_id
1 'polypeptide(L)'
;LKYPKDAECSVGSVYTKMWNADYYPQGCPPSSLITLNFGATKKNKTPMQLTWTDGGIRPPHPEIIPANDDIGGPGSYNGVLMIGEKGIISTNINDSSPLTPKLYLYNGETEFGPETEKMPEPEYGHQRKWVDACKAGFNSKEHLELTSSFDYAGPMTETVLMGNLAIRSYMLRKENAKGNLDFFARKKLLWDGENMKITNLEDANQFVTRQYREGWKI
;
A
#
# COMPACT_ATOMS: atom_id res chain seq x y z
N LEU A 1 -0.37 -8.93 10.52
CA LEU A 1 -0.23 -9.49 9.15
C LEU A 1 1.21 -9.97 9.01
N LYS A 2 1.48 -11.01 8.21
CA LYS A 2 2.86 -11.32 7.82
C LYS A 2 3.30 -10.34 6.73
N TYR A 3 4.61 -10.26 6.52
CA TYR A 3 5.22 -9.52 5.43
C TYR A 3 4.69 -9.98 4.05
N PRO A 4 4.64 -9.09 3.03
CA PRO A 4 4.46 -9.52 1.66
C PRO A 4 5.60 -10.47 1.27
N LYS A 5 5.33 -11.44 0.40
CA LYS A 5 6.36 -12.34 -0.15
C LYS A 5 7.18 -11.66 -1.24
N ASP A 6 6.56 -10.72 -1.92
CA ASP A 6 7.12 -10.05 -3.06
C ASP A 6 6.40 -8.74 -3.34
N ALA A 7 7.11 -7.87 -4.06
CA ALA A 7 6.62 -6.58 -4.53
C ALA A 7 7.00 -6.39 -5.99
N GLU A 8 6.06 -5.93 -6.80
CA GLU A 8 6.26 -5.55 -8.18
C GLU A 8 5.58 -4.21 -8.43
N CYS A 9 6.10 -3.42 -9.37
CA CYS A 9 5.45 -2.19 -9.75
C CYS A 9 5.63 -1.85 -11.22
N SER A 10 4.76 -0.99 -11.71
CA SER A 10 4.90 -0.21 -12.93
C SER A 10 4.74 1.27 -12.59
N VAL A 11 5.47 2.13 -13.28
CA VAL A 11 5.43 3.58 -13.06
C VAL A 11 5.24 4.32 -14.37
N GLY A 12 4.48 5.41 -14.34
CA GLY A 12 4.34 6.33 -15.46
C GLY A 12 5.68 6.97 -15.81
N SER A 13 5.95 7.14 -17.11
CA SER A 13 7.14 7.83 -17.60
C SER A 13 6.76 9.22 -18.10
N VAL A 14 7.59 10.22 -17.77
CA VAL A 14 7.46 11.59 -18.28
C VAL A 14 8.39 11.76 -19.48
N TYR A 15 7.93 12.44 -20.52
CA TYR A 15 8.70 12.66 -21.74
C TYR A 15 8.69 14.14 -22.10
N THR A 16 9.83 14.82 -21.91
CA THR A 16 10.04 16.16 -22.51
C THR A 16 10.50 16.09 -23.97
N LYS A 17 11.04 14.94 -24.37
CA LYS A 17 11.50 14.64 -25.74
C LYS A 17 10.89 13.34 -26.24
N MET A 18 10.61 13.29 -27.54
CA MET A 18 10.03 12.10 -28.18
C MET A 18 10.88 10.85 -27.87
N TRP A 19 10.24 9.81 -27.34
CA TRP A 19 10.84 8.50 -27.02
C TRP A 19 11.97 8.50 -25.97
N ASN A 20 12.29 9.65 -25.37
CA ASN A 20 13.34 9.78 -24.37
C ASN A 20 12.69 10.09 -23.02
N ALA A 21 12.51 9.06 -22.19
CA ALA A 21 11.92 9.23 -20.87
C ALA A 21 12.86 10.03 -19.97
N ASP A 22 12.33 11.10 -19.38
CA ASP A 22 13.03 11.90 -18.40
C ASP A 22 13.49 11.04 -17.22
N TYR A 23 14.59 11.43 -16.58
CA TYR A 23 15.19 10.65 -15.50
C TYR A 23 15.37 11.48 -14.23
N TYR A 24 14.42 11.35 -13.32
CA TYR A 24 14.43 12.02 -12.02
C TYR A 24 14.28 10.99 -10.89
N PRO A 25 15.31 10.17 -10.60
CA PRO A 25 15.20 9.06 -9.65
C PRO A 25 14.96 9.49 -8.20
N GLN A 26 15.08 10.79 -7.90
CA GLN A 26 14.82 11.35 -6.57
C GLN A 26 13.37 11.81 -6.37
N GLY A 27 12.60 11.95 -7.44
CA GLY A 27 11.19 12.31 -7.39
C GLY A 27 10.27 11.10 -7.37
N CYS A 28 9.01 11.31 -6.99
CA CYS A 28 7.96 10.32 -7.22
C CYS A 28 7.60 10.25 -8.70
N PRO A 29 7.15 9.08 -9.20
CA PRO A 29 6.60 8.99 -10.55
C PRO A 29 5.26 9.74 -10.63
N PRO A 30 4.83 10.18 -11.82
CA PRO A 30 3.53 10.83 -12.01
C PRO A 30 2.34 9.90 -11.73
N SER A 31 2.56 8.59 -11.84
CA SER A 31 1.59 7.54 -11.54
C SER A 31 2.29 6.23 -11.24
N SER A 32 1.64 5.35 -10.48
CA SER A 32 2.18 4.03 -10.16
C SER A 32 1.08 2.99 -10.02
N LEU A 33 1.44 1.75 -10.33
CA LEU A 33 0.70 0.55 -9.98
C LEU A 33 1.67 -0.37 -9.25
N ILE A 34 1.32 -0.77 -8.03
CA ILE A 34 2.11 -1.65 -7.18
C ILE A 34 1.29 -2.89 -6.91
N THR A 35 1.93 -4.06 -6.98
CA THR A 35 1.33 -5.33 -6.63
C THR A 35 2.17 -5.97 -5.52
N LEU A 36 1.51 -6.32 -4.42
CA LEU A 36 2.09 -7.01 -3.27
C LEU A 36 1.36 -8.33 -3.08
N ASN A 37 2.09 -9.44 -3.02
CA ASN A 37 1.48 -10.75 -2.79
C ASN A 37 1.75 -11.24 -1.36
N PHE A 38 0.70 -11.70 -0.69
CA PHE A 38 0.73 -12.23 0.66
C PHE A 38 0.42 -13.73 0.66
N GLY A 39 1.10 -14.46 1.53
CA GLY A 39 0.74 -15.85 1.81
C GLY A 39 -0.56 -15.97 2.61
N ALA A 40 -1.09 -17.19 2.63
CA ALA A 40 -2.14 -17.57 3.56
C ALA A 40 -1.72 -17.30 5.02
N THR A 41 -2.69 -16.96 5.85
CA THR A 41 -2.56 -16.67 7.27
C THR A 41 -3.58 -17.48 8.07
N LYS A 42 -3.51 -17.40 9.40
CA LYS A 42 -4.55 -17.97 10.28
C LYS A 42 -5.93 -17.32 10.07
N LYS A 43 -5.97 -16.05 9.62
CA LYS A 43 -7.22 -15.29 9.38
C LYS A 43 -7.78 -15.51 7.98
N ASN A 44 -6.92 -15.53 6.96
CA ASN A 44 -7.30 -15.82 5.58
C ASN A 44 -6.48 -17.01 5.08
N LYS A 45 -7.12 -18.15 4.81
CA LYS A 45 -6.44 -19.39 4.44
C LYS A 45 -6.00 -19.43 2.97
N THR A 46 -6.35 -18.43 2.17
CA THR A 46 -5.91 -18.30 0.79
C THR A 46 -4.83 -17.21 0.66
N PRO A 47 -3.92 -17.31 -0.32
CA PRO A 47 -3.06 -16.19 -0.69
C PRO A 47 -3.90 -14.96 -1.07
N MET A 48 -3.35 -13.77 -0.83
CA MET A 48 -4.03 -12.50 -1.13
C MET A 48 -3.09 -11.62 -1.94
N GLN A 49 -3.62 -10.96 -2.97
CA GLN A 49 -2.93 -9.94 -3.72
C GLN A 49 -3.49 -8.56 -3.34
N LEU A 50 -2.61 -7.61 -3.04
CA LEU A 50 -2.95 -6.21 -2.90
C LEU A 50 -2.42 -5.48 -4.12
N THR A 51 -3.31 -4.81 -4.85
CA THR A 51 -2.95 -3.87 -5.91
C THR A 51 -3.22 -2.46 -5.43
N TRP A 52 -2.21 -1.61 -5.51
CA TRP A 52 -2.29 -0.19 -5.16
C TRP A 52 -2.02 0.65 -6.40
N THR A 53 -2.95 1.53 -6.75
CA THR A 53 -2.80 2.43 -7.91
C THR A 53 -2.83 3.88 -7.46
N ASP A 54 -2.00 4.71 -8.07
CA ASP A 54 -1.88 6.15 -7.78
C ASP A 54 -1.62 6.96 -9.06
N GLY A 55 -1.82 8.27 -8.99
CA GLY A 55 -1.60 9.21 -10.11
C GLY A 55 -2.65 9.10 -11.21
N GLY A 56 -3.92 8.93 -10.82
CA GLY A 56 -5.06 8.84 -11.73
C GLY A 56 -5.30 7.47 -12.36
N ILE A 57 -4.43 6.48 -12.07
CA ILE A 57 -4.68 5.09 -12.46
C ILE A 57 -5.79 4.53 -11.56
N ARG A 58 -6.83 4.00 -12.20
CA ARG A 58 -7.95 3.30 -11.54
C ARG A 58 -7.94 1.84 -11.97
N PRO A 59 -8.41 0.91 -11.11
CA PRO A 59 -8.66 -0.46 -11.54
C PRO A 59 -9.76 -0.48 -12.61
N PRO A 60 -9.81 -1.52 -13.46
CA PRO A 60 -10.95 -1.75 -14.34
C PRO A 60 -12.27 -1.78 -13.56
N HIS A 61 -13.34 -1.26 -14.16
CA HIS A 61 -14.68 -1.30 -13.56
C HIS A 61 -15.19 -2.74 -13.49
N PRO A 62 -15.41 -3.30 -12.28
CA PRO A 62 -15.89 -4.68 -12.17
C PRO A 62 -17.31 -4.82 -12.74
N GLU A 63 -17.56 -5.88 -13.52
CA GLU A 63 -18.83 -6.09 -14.22
C GLU A 63 -20.07 -6.12 -13.31
N ILE A 64 -19.90 -6.55 -12.06
CA ILE A 64 -21.01 -6.64 -11.09
C ILE A 64 -21.42 -5.28 -10.50
N ILE A 65 -20.57 -4.28 -10.65
CA ILE A 65 -20.87 -2.90 -10.24
C ILE A 65 -21.54 -2.22 -11.43
N PRO A 66 -22.73 -1.61 -11.30
CA PRO A 66 -23.38 -0.91 -12.39
C PRO A 66 -22.45 0.12 -13.05
N ALA A 67 -22.50 0.25 -14.38
CA ALA A 67 -21.53 1.03 -15.14
C ALA A 67 -21.50 2.53 -14.78
N ASN A 68 -22.59 3.05 -14.24
CA ASN A 68 -22.72 4.46 -13.85
C ASN A 68 -22.49 4.68 -12.34
N ASP A 69 -22.22 3.62 -11.58
CA ASP A 69 -21.95 3.71 -10.16
C ASP A 69 -20.48 4.03 -9.91
N ASP A 70 -20.21 4.75 -8.83
CA ASP A 70 -18.84 4.94 -8.36
C ASP A 70 -18.25 3.62 -7.84
N ILE A 71 -17.01 3.30 -8.24
CA ILE A 71 -16.29 2.09 -7.81
C ILE A 71 -15.72 2.25 -6.38
N GLY A 72 -15.62 3.48 -5.88
CA GLY A 72 -15.09 3.81 -4.56
C GLY A 72 -16.01 4.82 -3.86
N GLY A 73 -15.46 5.99 -3.52
CA GLY A 73 -16.24 7.17 -3.10
C GLY A 73 -16.83 7.98 -4.24
N PRO A 74 -17.49 9.12 -3.92
CA PRO A 74 -18.05 10.04 -4.91
C PRO A 74 -17.03 10.43 -5.99
N GLY A 75 -17.40 10.31 -7.25
CA GLY A 75 -16.53 10.59 -8.40
C GLY A 75 -15.39 9.58 -8.58
N SER A 76 -15.35 8.53 -7.75
CA SER A 76 -14.33 7.48 -7.74
C SER A 76 -12.90 8.06 -7.64
N TYR A 77 -12.73 9.17 -6.91
CA TYR A 77 -11.43 9.82 -6.69
C TYR A 77 -10.48 8.95 -5.85
N ASN A 78 -11.04 8.22 -4.89
CA ASN A 78 -10.33 7.28 -4.05
C ASN A 78 -11.28 6.13 -3.67
N GLY A 79 -10.69 5.03 -3.19
CA GLY A 79 -11.46 3.95 -2.62
C GLY A 79 -10.66 2.68 -2.43
N VAL A 80 -11.32 1.70 -1.83
CA VAL A 80 -10.81 0.35 -1.61
C VAL A 80 -11.79 -0.63 -2.22
N LEU A 81 -11.25 -1.58 -2.99
CA LEU A 81 -11.98 -2.74 -3.47
C LEU A 81 -11.46 -4.00 -2.76
N MET A 82 -12.37 -4.77 -2.19
CA MET A 82 -12.10 -6.11 -1.68
C MET A 82 -12.88 -7.10 -2.55
N ILE A 83 -12.15 -7.84 -3.38
CA ILE A 83 -12.72 -8.79 -4.34
C ILE A 83 -12.64 -10.19 -3.73
N GLY A 84 -13.79 -10.79 -3.46
CA GLY A 84 -13.90 -12.14 -2.89
C GLY A 84 -14.65 -13.09 -3.82
N GLU A 85 -14.76 -14.36 -3.42
CA GLU A 85 -15.40 -15.41 -4.22
C GLU A 85 -16.91 -15.23 -4.39
N LYS A 86 -17.56 -14.45 -3.51
CA LYS A 86 -19.02 -14.24 -3.50
C LYS A 86 -19.44 -12.87 -4.00
N GLY A 87 -18.50 -11.94 -4.15
CA GLY A 87 -18.81 -10.57 -4.49
C GLY A 87 -17.67 -9.61 -4.20
N ILE A 88 -17.97 -8.33 -4.30
CA ILE A 88 -17.03 -7.22 -4.12
C ILE A 88 -17.56 -6.28 -3.04
N ILE A 89 -16.70 -5.94 -2.08
CA ILE A 89 -16.92 -4.83 -1.16
C ILE A 89 -16.16 -3.62 -1.71
N SER A 90 -16.84 -2.49 -1.83
CA SER A 90 -16.32 -1.21 -2.28
C SER A 90 -16.54 -0.17 -1.18
N THR A 91 -15.58 0.71 -0.94
CA THR A 91 -15.77 1.88 -0.06
C THR A 91 -14.85 3.04 -0.45
N ASN A 92 -15.17 4.26 -0.01
CA ASN A 92 -14.23 5.37 0.03
C ASN A 92 -13.17 5.15 1.13
N ILE A 93 -12.13 5.99 1.15
CA ILE A 93 -11.11 5.97 2.20
C ILE A 93 -11.60 6.77 3.43
N ASN A 94 -11.18 6.34 4.63
CA ASN A 94 -11.64 6.77 5.95
C ASN A 94 -11.54 8.27 6.30
N ASP A 95 -11.07 9.14 5.40
CA ASP A 95 -11.09 10.61 5.57
C ASP A 95 -12.31 11.28 4.91
N SER A 96 -13.11 10.50 4.19
CA SER A 96 -14.26 10.98 3.46
C SER A 96 -15.54 10.79 4.29
N SER A 97 -16.19 11.89 4.67
CA SER A 97 -17.50 11.89 5.30
C SER A 97 -18.54 12.46 4.32
N PRO A 98 -19.62 11.72 3.98
CA PRO A 98 -20.02 10.42 4.53
C PRO A 98 -19.18 9.22 4.02
N LEU A 99 -19.17 8.12 4.79
CA LEU A 99 -18.67 6.83 4.35
C LEU A 99 -19.56 6.27 3.22
N THR A 100 -18.99 5.49 2.30
CA THR A 100 -19.75 4.89 1.18
C THR A 100 -19.50 3.39 1.03
N PRO A 101 -19.65 2.56 2.09
CA PRO A 101 -19.48 1.11 1.99
C PRO A 101 -20.62 0.48 1.20
N LYS A 102 -20.25 -0.36 0.22
CA LYS A 102 -21.15 -1.05 -0.71
C LYS A 102 -20.71 -2.50 -0.84
N LEU A 103 -21.66 -3.43 -0.79
CA LEU A 103 -21.45 -4.85 -1.05
C LEU A 103 -22.25 -5.23 -2.30
N TYR A 104 -21.56 -5.75 -3.31
CA TYR A 104 -22.14 -6.27 -4.54
C TYR A 104 -21.90 -7.78 -4.59
N LEU A 105 -22.94 -8.60 -4.64
CA LEU A 105 -22.84 -10.05 -4.69
C LEU A 105 -23.01 -10.59 -6.12
N TYR A 106 -22.34 -11.69 -6.44
CA TYR A 106 -22.43 -12.31 -7.78
C TYR A 106 -23.82 -12.86 -8.12
N ASN A 107 -24.71 -13.01 -7.13
CA ASN A 107 -26.12 -13.38 -7.33
C ASN A 107 -27.02 -12.18 -7.72
N GLY A 108 -26.46 -10.96 -7.80
CA GLY A 108 -27.16 -9.73 -8.15
C GLY A 108 -27.68 -8.92 -6.95
N GLU A 109 -27.53 -9.41 -5.73
CA GLU A 109 -27.88 -8.65 -4.52
C GLU A 109 -26.87 -7.53 -4.26
N THR A 110 -27.36 -6.40 -3.76
CA THR A 110 -26.52 -5.26 -3.38
C THR A 110 -26.97 -4.73 -2.03
N GLU A 111 -25.99 -4.47 -1.15
CA GLU A 111 -26.22 -3.87 0.16
C GLU A 111 -25.38 -2.60 0.32
N PHE A 112 -25.93 -1.62 1.04
CA PHE A 112 -25.26 -0.38 1.37
C PHE A 112 -25.04 -0.35 2.88
N GLY A 113 -23.79 -0.14 3.30
CA GLY A 113 -23.44 -0.02 4.70
C GLY A 113 -23.72 1.39 5.24
N PRO A 114 -23.35 1.66 6.50
CA PRO A 114 -23.63 2.93 7.15
C PRO A 114 -22.78 4.07 6.57
N GLU A 115 -23.38 5.26 6.46
CA GLU A 115 -22.70 6.50 6.04
C GLU A 115 -21.89 7.15 7.17
N THR A 116 -22.12 6.73 8.41
CA THR A 116 -21.43 7.24 9.60
C THR A 116 -21.15 6.11 10.59
N GLU A 117 -20.02 6.20 11.29
CA GLU A 117 -19.72 5.31 12.41
C GLU A 117 -19.76 6.10 13.72
N LYS A 118 -20.24 5.44 14.78
CA LYS A 118 -20.14 6.00 16.14
C LYS A 118 -18.69 5.90 16.60
N MET A 119 -17.95 6.99 16.51
CA MET A 119 -16.64 7.09 17.14
C MET A 119 -16.84 7.44 18.63
N PRO A 120 -16.46 6.55 19.57
CA PRO A 120 -16.55 6.86 21.00
C PRO A 120 -15.57 7.96 21.42
N GLU A 121 -14.55 8.22 20.59
CA GLU A 121 -13.58 9.28 20.78
C GLU A 121 -13.96 10.51 19.96
N PRO A 122 -13.89 11.73 20.55
CA PRO A 122 -14.00 12.96 19.79
C PRO A 122 -12.83 13.10 18.81
N GLU A 123 -12.94 14.05 17.89
CA GLU A 123 -11.80 14.52 17.08
C GLU A 123 -10.58 14.75 18.00
N TYR A 124 -9.40 14.26 17.61
CA TYR A 124 -8.15 14.27 18.41
C TYR A 124 -8.10 13.32 19.63
N GLY A 125 -9.00 12.33 19.75
CA GLY A 125 -8.95 11.34 20.84
C GLY A 125 -7.76 10.36 20.79
N HIS A 126 -7.13 10.19 19.62
CA HIS A 126 -5.98 9.28 19.48
C HIS A 126 -4.76 9.75 20.29
N GLN A 127 -4.48 11.06 20.32
CA GLN A 127 -3.37 11.65 21.08
C GLN A 127 -3.59 11.47 22.59
N ARG A 128 -4.83 11.63 23.05
CA ARG A 128 -5.23 11.39 24.45
C ARG A 128 -4.97 9.94 24.85
N LYS A 129 -5.47 8.98 24.06
CA LYS A 129 -5.24 7.55 24.29
C LYS A 129 -3.76 7.20 24.38
N TRP A 130 -2.93 7.81 23.53
CA TRP A 130 -1.48 7.63 23.58
C TRP A 130 -0.87 8.15 24.89
N VAL A 131 -1.25 9.36 25.34
CA VAL A 131 -0.81 9.91 26.63
C VAL A 131 -1.24 9.04 27.80
N ASP A 132 -2.49 8.55 27.78
CA ASP A 132 -3.03 7.67 28.83
C ASP A 132 -2.26 6.34 28.87
N ALA A 133 -1.97 5.74 27.71
CA ALA A 133 -1.12 4.56 27.60
C ALA A 133 0.31 4.78 28.12
N CYS A 134 0.93 5.92 27.79
CA CYS A 134 2.27 6.26 28.29
C CYS A 134 2.29 6.40 29.82
N LYS A 135 1.24 6.96 30.42
CA LYS A 135 1.11 7.10 31.88
C LYS A 135 0.84 5.78 32.58
N ALA A 136 0.03 4.91 31.98
CA ALA A 136 -0.33 3.61 32.55
C ALA A 136 0.80 2.56 32.42
N GLY A 137 1.66 2.71 31.41
CA GLY A 137 2.86 1.89 31.20
C GLY A 137 2.69 0.79 30.17
N PHE A 138 3.83 0.20 29.78
CA PHE A 138 3.87 -0.88 28.78
C PHE A 138 3.07 -2.09 29.27
N ASN A 139 2.31 -2.72 28.36
CA ASN A 139 1.37 -3.81 28.63
C ASN A 139 0.19 -3.49 29.56
N SER A 140 -0.06 -2.21 29.87
CA SER A 140 -1.32 -1.83 30.53
C SER A 140 -2.52 -2.05 29.61
N LYS A 141 -3.72 -2.00 30.19
CA LYS A 141 -4.97 -2.05 29.42
C LYS A 141 -5.01 -0.93 28.36
N GLU A 142 -4.66 0.28 28.75
CA GLU A 142 -4.64 1.48 27.92
C GLU A 142 -3.64 1.35 26.76
N HIS A 143 -2.47 0.75 27.02
CA HIS A 143 -1.49 0.44 25.98
C HIS A 143 -2.02 -0.56 24.96
N LEU A 144 -2.68 -1.63 25.41
CA LEU A 144 -3.23 -2.67 24.54
C LEU A 144 -4.50 -2.22 23.79
N GLU A 145 -5.18 -1.19 24.27
CA GLU A 145 -6.37 -0.58 23.66
C GLU A 145 -6.04 0.54 22.64
N LEU A 146 -4.76 0.82 22.38
CA LEU A 146 -4.36 1.76 21.34
C LEU A 146 -4.86 1.31 19.96
N THR A 147 -5.50 2.23 19.24
CA THR A 147 -6.08 1.96 17.91
C THR A 147 -5.03 1.85 16.80
N SER A 148 -3.79 2.25 17.08
CA SER A 148 -2.65 2.18 16.15
C SER A 148 -1.36 1.89 16.94
N SER A 149 -1.31 0.74 17.62
CA SER A 149 -0.12 0.30 18.35
C SER A 149 1.06 0.03 17.40
N PHE A 150 2.29 0.07 17.90
CA PHE A 150 3.48 -0.23 17.08
C PHE A 150 3.47 -1.66 16.52
N ASP A 151 2.88 -2.62 17.24
CA ASP A 151 2.73 -4.01 16.79
C ASP A 151 1.84 -4.14 15.54
N TYR A 152 0.93 -3.17 15.35
CA TYR A 152 0.08 -3.09 14.17
C TYR A 152 0.68 -2.15 13.11
N ALA A 153 1.00 -0.93 13.51
CA ALA A 153 1.46 0.14 12.63
C ALA A 153 2.81 -0.18 11.98
N GLY A 154 3.75 -0.82 12.71
CA GLY A 154 5.06 -1.19 12.18
C GLY A 154 4.97 -2.10 10.94
N PRO A 155 4.38 -3.31 11.05
CA PRO A 155 4.20 -4.21 9.90
C PRO A 155 3.36 -3.60 8.76
N MET A 156 2.38 -2.75 9.10
CA MET A 156 1.60 -2.01 8.10
C MET A 156 2.49 -1.03 7.33
N THR A 157 3.28 -0.21 8.03
CA THR A 157 4.23 0.73 7.41
C THR A 157 5.24 -0.01 6.55
N GLU A 158 5.80 -1.13 7.03
CA GLU A 158 6.75 -1.94 6.24
C GLU A 158 6.13 -2.41 4.93
N THR A 159 4.88 -2.86 4.96
CA THR A 159 4.13 -3.25 3.75
C THR A 159 4.04 -2.11 2.73
N VAL A 160 3.72 -0.90 3.19
CA VAL A 160 3.65 0.29 2.32
C VAL A 160 5.05 0.65 1.79
N LEU A 161 6.07 0.56 2.63
CA LEU A 161 7.46 0.82 2.24
C LEU A 161 7.99 -0.17 1.20
N MET A 162 7.50 -1.41 1.17
CA MET A 162 7.82 -2.37 0.11
C MET A 162 7.38 -1.88 -1.28
N GLY A 163 6.26 -1.15 -1.35
CA GLY A 163 5.84 -0.48 -2.59
C GLY A 163 6.80 0.63 -3.02
N ASN A 164 7.24 1.47 -2.08
CA ASN A 164 8.25 2.50 -2.35
C ASN A 164 9.59 1.90 -2.76
N LEU A 165 10.00 0.80 -2.12
CA LEU A 165 11.21 0.08 -2.46
C LEU A 165 11.15 -0.45 -3.90
N ALA A 166 10.02 -1.03 -4.31
CA ALA A 166 9.81 -1.46 -5.69
C ALA A 166 9.93 -0.29 -6.67
N ILE A 167 9.27 0.83 -6.40
CA ILE A 167 9.33 2.04 -7.24
C ILE A 167 10.76 2.58 -7.37
N ARG A 168 11.49 2.71 -6.26
CA ARG A 168 12.87 3.21 -6.30
C ARG A 168 13.79 2.25 -7.05
N SER A 169 13.62 0.95 -6.84
CA SER A 169 14.37 -0.08 -7.57
C SER A 169 14.07 -0.05 -9.06
N TYR A 170 12.81 0.14 -9.46
CA TYR A 170 12.38 0.24 -10.85
C TYR A 170 13.13 1.33 -11.64
N MET A 171 13.59 2.38 -10.94
CA MET A 171 14.31 3.51 -11.52
C MET A 171 15.83 3.31 -11.60
N LEU A 172 16.39 2.20 -11.11
CA LEU A 172 17.82 1.93 -11.26
C LEU A 172 18.18 1.69 -12.72
N ARG A 173 19.22 2.41 -13.18
CA ARG A 173 19.82 2.29 -14.52
C ARG A 173 21.27 1.86 -14.39
N LYS A 174 21.76 1.15 -15.39
CA LYS A 174 23.19 0.87 -15.58
C LYS A 174 23.56 0.97 -17.05
N GLU A 175 24.80 1.35 -17.32
CA GLU A 175 25.33 1.33 -18.68
C GLU A 175 25.48 -0.12 -19.17
N ASN A 176 25.05 -0.40 -20.38
CA ASN A 176 25.22 -1.69 -21.03
C ASN A 176 26.49 -1.70 -21.89
N ALA A 177 26.83 -2.87 -22.46
CA ALA A 177 28.05 -3.04 -23.27
C ALA A 177 28.12 -2.13 -24.52
N LYS A 178 27.02 -1.47 -24.89
CA LYS A 178 26.93 -0.56 -26.03
C LYS A 178 26.95 0.93 -25.62
N GLY A 179 27.15 1.22 -24.33
CA GLY A 179 27.15 2.59 -23.81
C GLY A 179 25.77 3.17 -23.52
N ASN A 180 24.70 2.37 -23.62
CA ASN A 180 23.33 2.84 -23.37
C ASN A 180 22.91 2.56 -21.92
N LEU A 181 22.08 3.44 -21.35
CA LEU A 181 21.53 3.24 -20.01
C LEU A 181 20.28 2.33 -20.05
N ASP A 182 20.40 1.15 -19.43
CA ASP A 182 19.30 0.18 -19.31
C ASP A 182 18.72 0.17 -17.90
N PHE A 183 17.39 0.13 -17.82
CA PHE A 183 16.68 -0.09 -16.57
C PHE A 183 16.68 -1.56 -16.15
N PHE A 184 17.75 -2.01 -15.53
CA PHE A 184 17.97 -3.44 -15.24
C PHE A 184 17.15 -4.00 -14.07
N ALA A 185 16.56 -3.12 -13.26
CA ALA A 185 15.88 -3.45 -12.01
C ALA A 185 14.35 -3.38 -12.08
N ARG A 186 13.79 -3.25 -13.29
CA ARG A 186 12.34 -3.39 -13.55
C ARG A 186 11.94 -4.86 -13.45
N LYS A 187 11.87 -5.36 -12.22
CA LYS A 187 11.67 -6.77 -11.89
C LYS A 187 10.77 -6.88 -10.67
N LYS A 188 10.11 -8.02 -10.55
CA LYS A 188 9.51 -8.48 -9.31
C LYS A 188 10.60 -8.69 -8.25
N LEU A 189 10.43 -8.09 -7.07
CA LEU A 189 11.34 -8.20 -5.94
C LEU A 189 10.84 -9.26 -4.96
N LEU A 190 11.70 -10.20 -4.58
CA LEU A 190 11.39 -11.25 -3.60
C LEU A 190 11.85 -10.81 -2.21
N TRP A 191 10.91 -10.75 -1.26
CA TRP A 191 11.12 -10.21 0.08
C TRP A 191 11.25 -11.32 1.12
N ASP A 192 12.36 -11.30 1.84
CA ASP A 192 12.52 -12.01 3.10
C ASP A 192 12.25 -11.02 4.25
N GLY A 193 11.00 -11.00 4.72
CA GLY A 193 10.59 -10.04 5.76
C GLY A 193 11.15 -10.34 7.16
N GLU A 194 11.52 -11.59 7.45
CA GLU A 194 12.12 -11.92 8.76
C GLU A 194 13.53 -11.34 8.86
N ASN A 195 14.29 -11.37 7.75
CA ASN A 195 15.65 -10.82 7.68
C ASN A 195 15.68 -9.40 7.08
N MET A 196 14.53 -8.82 6.78
CA MET A 196 14.36 -7.56 6.05
C MET A 196 15.28 -7.44 4.84
N LYS A 197 15.20 -8.36 3.88
CA LYS A 197 16.12 -8.40 2.73
C LYS A 197 15.44 -8.72 1.40
N ILE A 198 15.85 -8.03 0.34
CA ILE A 198 15.57 -8.42 -1.05
C ILE A 198 16.54 -9.51 -1.47
N THR A 199 16.00 -10.66 -1.88
CA THR A 199 16.79 -11.88 -2.09
C THR A 199 17.24 -12.08 -3.54
N ASN A 200 16.59 -11.43 -4.51
CA ASN A 200 16.82 -11.65 -5.94
C ASN A 200 17.42 -10.45 -6.69
N LEU A 201 17.67 -9.33 -6.00
CA LEU A 201 18.27 -8.12 -6.56
C LEU A 201 19.05 -7.36 -5.48
N GLU A 202 20.34 -7.64 -5.36
CA GLU A 202 21.18 -7.09 -4.28
C GLU A 202 21.23 -5.55 -4.31
N ASP A 203 21.28 -4.92 -5.49
CA ASP A 203 21.25 -3.45 -5.61
C ASP A 203 20.02 -2.81 -4.96
N ALA A 204 18.88 -3.50 -4.90
CA ALA A 204 17.66 -2.97 -4.27
C ALA A 204 17.79 -2.86 -2.74
N ASN A 205 18.70 -3.62 -2.11
CA ASN A 205 18.92 -3.56 -0.66
C ASN A 205 19.47 -2.20 -0.20
N GLN A 206 20.01 -1.39 -1.12
CA GLN A 206 20.40 -0.01 -0.83
C GLN A 206 19.22 0.87 -0.38
N PHE A 207 17.97 0.45 -0.64
CA PHE A 207 16.75 1.16 -0.25
C PHE A 207 16.05 0.57 0.97
N VAL A 208 16.50 -0.59 1.48
CA VAL A 208 15.92 -1.23 2.68
C VAL A 208 16.29 -0.46 3.95
N THR A 209 17.53 -0.01 4.03
CA THR A 209 18.03 0.75 5.17
C THR A 209 18.76 2.00 4.70
N ARG A 210 18.94 2.95 5.61
CA ARG A 210 19.71 4.16 5.37
C ARG A 210 21.11 4.02 5.94
N GLN A 211 22.06 4.73 5.34
CA GLN A 211 23.32 4.96 6.02
C GLN A 211 23.09 6.01 7.12
N TYR A 212 23.26 5.58 8.37
CA TYR A 212 23.16 6.47 9.51
C TYR A 212 24.40 7.34 9.60
N ARG A 213 24.22 8.59 10.01
CA ARG A 213 25.34 9.50 10.29
C ARG A 213 26.23 8.90 11.38
N GLU A 214 27.54 9.07 11.25
CA GLU A 214 28.49 8.64 12.27
C GLU A 214 28.10 9.20 13.66
N GLY A 215 28.15 8.35 14.69
CA GLY A 215 27.70 8.66 16.05
C GLY A 215 26.20 8.45 16.32
N TRP A 216 25.38 8.16 15.31
CA TRP A 216 23.93 7.94 15.46
C TRP A 216 23.54 6.50 15.09
N LYS A 217 24.06 5.52 15.86
CA LYS A 217 23.65 4.12 15.77
C LYS A 217 22.66 3.82 16.92
N ILE A 218 21.59 3.10 16.61
CA ILE A 218 20.62 2.59 17.59
C ILE A 218 21.09 1.22 18.07
#